data_AF-A0A497QAE0-F1
#
_entry.id   AF-A0A497QAE0-F1
#
_cell.length_a   1.000
_cell.length_b   1.000
_cell.length_c   1.000
_cell.angle_alpha   90.00
_cell.angle_beta   90.00
_cell.angle_gamma   90.00
#
_symmetry.space_group_name_H-M   'P 1'
#
loop_
_entity.id
_entity.type
_entity.pdbx_description
1 polymer ?
#
loop_
_entity_poly.entity_id
_entity_poly.type
_entity_poly.pdbx_seq_one_letter_code
_entity_poly.pdbx_strand_id
1 'polypeptide(L)'
;MGEANRLSTKRHQLKKKVEELKALQGRHSSFTTLYIPPTKSLTDVISFVRTELAGTDNIKSKTNRKNVADNLTAILSELTKMKQIPENGVAFFFGIQEEGGSNKTIREIVVPPTPISQFLYICGREFVTDELEEMTKPKSLVVIVLIEGGKLVVGYLRGKH
;
A
#
# COMPACT_ATOMS: atom_id res chain seq x y z
N MET A 1 -12.46 -24.71 7.99
CA MET A 1 -13.54 -23.68 7.84
C MET A 1 -13.19 -22.33 8.49
N GLY A 2 -12.31 -22.24 9.51
CA GLY A 2 -12.01 -20.97 10.19
C GLY A 2 -11.13 -19.96 9.42
N GLU A 3 -10.11 -20.41 8.68
CA GLU A 3 -9.17 -19.50 7.99
C GLU A 3 -9.78 -18.81 6.77
N ALA A 4 -10.57 -19.52 5.96
CA ALA A 4 -11.24 -18.97 4.79
C ALA A 4 -12.20 -17.82 5.17
N ASN A 5 -12.92 -17.96 6.29
CA ASN A 5 -13.84 -16.93 6.80
C ASN A 5 -13.09 -15.70 7.38
N ARG A 6 -11.87 -15.90 7.89
CA ARG A 6 -11.02 -14.81 8.40
C ARG A 6 -10.39 -14.01 7.26
N LEU A 7 -10.01 -14.70 6.18
CA LEU A 7 -9.51 -14.09 4.93
C LEU A 7 -10.60 -13.31 4.19
N SER A 8 -11.83 -13.82 4.11
CA SER A 8 -12.96 -13.09 3.52
C SER A 8 -13.25 -11.79 4.28
N THR A 9 -13.24 -11.85 5.62
CA THR A 9 -13.46 -10.67 6.47
C THR A 9 -12.35 -9.63 6.30
N LYS A 10 -11.08 -10.06 6.32
CA LYS A 10 -9.93 -9.17 6.09
C LYS A 10 -9.97 -8.53 4.70
N ARG A 11 -10.35 -9.28 3.66
CA ARG A 11 -10.54 -8.75 2.31
C ARG A 11 -11.63 -7.71 2.24
N HIS A 12 -12.75 -7.92 2.93
CA HIS A 12 -13.84 -6.94 2.97
C HIS A 12 -13.42 -5.63 3.65
N GLN A 13 -12.70 -5.73 4.78
CA GLN A 13 -12.13 -4.57 5.47
C GLN A 13 -11.12 -3.82 4.60
N LEU A 14 -10.23 -4.56 3.92
CA LEU A 14 -9.28 -3.98 2.99
C LEU A 14 -9.99 -3.25 1.84
N LYS A 15 -11.02 -3.87 1.27
CA LYS A 15 -11.81 -3.25 0.20
C LYS A 15 -12.39 -1.91 0.66
N LYS A 16 -13.04 -1.87 1.83
CA LYS A 16 -13.57 -0.62 2.38
C LYS A 16 -12.48 0.43 2.56
N LYS A 17 -11.31 0.04 3.07
CA LYS A 17 -10.16 0.93 3.26
C LYS A 17 -9.63 1.47 1.93
N VAL A 18 -9.56 0.64 0.89
CA VAL A 18 -9.14 1.07 -0.46
C VAL A 18 -10.12 2.09 -1.02
N GLU A 19 -11.43 1.86 -0.91
CA GLU A 19 -12.44 2.85 -1.34
C GLU A 19 -12.31 4.17 -0.57
N GLU A 20 -12.10 4.11 0.75
CA GLU A 20 -11.84 5.31 1.58
C GLU A 20 -10.61 6.08 1.08
N LEU A 21 -9.51 5.39 0.77
CA LEU A 21 -8.27 6.02 0.28
C LEU A 21 -8.44 6.61 -1.12
N LYS A 22 -9.14 5.93 -2.03
CA LYS A 22 -9.40 6.42 -3.40
C LYS A 22 -10.30 7.65 -3.42
N ALA A 23 -11.23 7.76 -2.47
CA ALA A 23 -12.09 8.92 -2.32
C ALA A 23 -11.34 10.19 -1.87
N LEU A 24 -10.13 10.05 -1.32
CA LEU A 24 -9.31 11.18 -0.91
C LEU A 24 -8.64 11.82 -2.13
N GLN A 25 -9.18 12.95 -2.56
CA GLN A 25 -8.63 13.75 -3.65
C GLN A 25 -8.64 15.23 -3.27
N GLY A 26 -7.83 16.03 -3.98
CA GLY A 26 -7.90 17.48 -3.90
C GLY A 26 -6.85 18.16 -4.78
N ARG A 27 -7.23 19.31 -5.36
CA ARG A 27 -6.41 20.04 -6.34
C ARG A 27 -5.07 20.50 -5.78
N HIS A 28 -5.02 20.77 -4.49
CA HIS A 28 -3.85 21.25 -3.76
C HIS A 28 -3.35 20.25 -2.71
N SER A 29 -3.91 19.03 -2.72
CA SER A 29 -3.51 17.97 -1.82
C SER A 29 -2.14 17.41 -2.16
N SER A 30 -1.39 17.03 -1.13
CA SER A 30 -0.08 16.39 -1.24
C SER A 30 -0.15 15.03 -0.56
N PHE A 31 -0.27 13.96 -1.35
CA PHE A 31 -0.38 12.60 -0.86
C PHE A 31 0.90 11.83 -1.14
N THR A 32 1.41 11.16 -0.10
CA THR A 32 2.58 10.29 -0.15
C THR A 32 2.12 8.85 0.06
N THR A 33 2.38 8.01 -0.94
CA THR A 33 2.18 6.57 -0.88
C THR A 33 3.54 5.88 -0.78
N LEU A 34 3.70 4.97 0.18
CA LEU A 34 4.88 4.14 0.32
C LEU A 34 4.49 2.69 0.57
N TYR A 35 4.80 1.79 -0.36
CA TYR A 35 4.68 0.35 -0.20
C TYR A 35 6.03 -0.28 0.11
N ILE A 36 6.07 -1.12 1.14
CA ILE A 36 7.28 -1.81 1.58
C ILE A 36 7.01 -3.32 1.57
N PRO A 37 7.64 -4.09 0.67
CA PRO A 37 7.51 -5.53 0.66
C PRO A 37 8.27 -6.15 1.85
N PRO A 38 7.87 -7.34 2.32
CA PRO A 38 8.48 -7.99 3.48
C PRO A 38 9.96 -8.35 3.27
N THR A 39 10.42 -8.39 2.02
CA THR A 39 11.80 -8.70 1.64
C THR A 39 12.77 -7.53 1.82
N LYS A 40 12.27 -6.32 2.08
CA LYS A 40 13.12 -5.13 2.25
C LYS A 40 13.62 -5.01 3.69
N SER A 41 14.89 -4.63 3.80
CA SER A 41 15.52 -4.23 5.07
C SER A 41 14.89 -2.94 5.59
N LEU A 42 14.51 -2.90 6.87
CA LEU A 42 13.99 -1.69 7.51
C LEU A 42 15.03 -0.55 7.46
N THR A 43 16.30 -0.87 7.66
CA THR A 43 17.41 0.10 7.60
C THR A 43 17.50 0.78 6.24
N ASP A 44 17.38 0.00 5.15
CA ASP A 44 17.47 0.51 3.79
C ASP A 44 16.30 1.44 3.49
N VAL A 45 15.09 1.09 3.96
CA VAL A 45 13.90 1.92 3.79
C VAL A 45 14.02 3.22 4.60
N ILE A 46 14.52 3.17 5.83
CA ILE A 46 14.78 4.38 6.64
C ILE A 46 15.78 5.29 5.93
N SER A 47 16.86 4.73 5.38
CA SER A 47 17.87 5.47 4.62
C SER A 47 17.28 6.13 3.38
N PHE A 48 16.46 5.39 2.64
CA PHE A 48 15.73 5.90 1.48
C PHE A 48 14.82 7.08 1.87
N VAL A 49 13.96 6.94 2.89
CA VAL A 49 13.04 7.99 3.32
C VAL A 49 13.79 9.25 3.80
N ARG A 50 14.94 9.10 4.47
CA ARG A 50 15.81 10.24 4.83
C ARG A 50 16.36 10.97 3.62
N THR A 51 16.75 10.22 2.59
CA THR A 51 17.26 10.78 1.33
C THR A 51 16.16 11.56 0.61
N GLU A 52 14.96 10.98 0.50
CA GLU A 52 13.79 11.65 -0.08
C GLU A 52 13.41 12.91 0.72
N LEU A 53 13.47 12.85 2.05
CA LEU A 53 13.20 14.00 2.91
C LEU A 53 14.18 15.15 2.64
N ALA A 54 15.48 14.86 2.53
CA ALA A 54 16.49 15.88 2.17
C ALA A 54 16.27 16.44 0.75
N GLY A 55 15.77 15.61 -0.18
CA GLY A 55 15.43 16.02 -1.54
C GLY A 55 14.26 17.00 -1.64
N THR A 56 13.41 17.10 -0.59
CA THR A 56 12.23 17.98 -0.63
C THR A 56 12.56 19.46 -0.80
N ASP A 57 13.77 19.89 -0.45
CA ASP A 57 14.21 21.29 -0.60
C ASP A 57 14.15 21.78 -2.06
N ASN A 58 14.25 20.86 -3.02
CA ASN A 58 14.15 21.15 -4.45
C ASN A 58 12.71 21.42 -4.94
N ILE A 59 11.69 21.20 -4.10
CA ILE A 59 10.30 21.48 -4.45
C ILE A 59 10.06 22.99 -4.46
N LYS A 60 9.67 23.52 -5.62
CA LYS A 60 9.47 24.97 -5.85
C LYS A 60 8.33 25.57 -5.01
N SER A 61 7.21 24.84 -4.86
CA SER A 61 6.06 25.31 -4.09
C SER A 61 6.30 25.15 -2.60
N LYS A 62 6.32 26.26 -1.85
CA LYS A 62 6.55 26.28 -0.39
C LYS A 62 5.56 25.40 0.37
N THR A 63 4.27 25.47 0.00
CA THR A 63 3.22 24.67 0.64
C THR A 63 3.40 23.18 0.33
N ASN A 64 3.63 22.83 -0.95
CA ASN A 64 3.83 21.42 -1.33
C ASN A 64 5.09 20.84 -0.68
N ARG A 65 6.18 21.61 -0.64
CA ARG A 65 7.42 21.22 0.04
C ARG A 65 7.18 20.89 1.51
N LYS A 66 6.49 21.80 2.23
CA LYS A 66 6.14 21.58 3.63
C LYS A 66 5.31 20.30 3.79
N ASN A 67 4.25 20.14 3.01
CA ASN A 67 3.37 18.99 3.12
C ASN A 67 4.10 17.66 2.86
N VAL A 68 4.94 17.60 1.83
CA VAL A 68 5.73 16.40 1.51
C VAL A 68 6.77 16.10 2.61
N ALA A 69 7.45 17.14 3.12
CA ALA A 69 8.40 16.97 4.22
C ALA A 69 7.73 16.50 5.51
N ASP A 70 6.55 17.04 5.84
CA ASP A 70 5.76 16.64 7.00
C ASP A 70 5.31 15.17 6.88
N ASN A 71 4.87 14.75 5.68
CA ASN A 71 4.51 13.35 5.41
C ASN A 71 5.70 12.41 5.60
N LEU A 72 6.85 12.71 4.97
CA LEU A 72 8.05 11.88 5.05
C LEU A 72 8.62 11.82 6.48
N THR A 73 8.58 12.93 7.21
CA THR A 73 8.99 12.98 8.61
C THR A 73 8.09 12.08 9.48
N ALA A 74 6.78 12.13 9.26
CA ALA A 74 5.85 11.28 9.98
C ALA A 74 6.04 9.79 9.63
N ILE A 75 6.25 9.44 8.35
CA ILE A 75 6.59 8.07 7.93
C ILE A 75 7.89 7.61 8.62
N LEU A 76 8.93 8.44 8.60
CA LEU A 76 10.21 8.12 9.25
C LEU A 76 10.06 7.86 10.75
N SER A 77 9.19 8.61 11.43
CA SER A 77 8.87 8.38 12.85
C SER A 77 8.26 6.99 13.07
N GLU A 78 7.32 6.59 12.24
CA GLU A 78 6.69 5.26 12.32
C GLU A 78 7.67 4.13 11.99
N LEU A 79 8.48 4.30 10.93
CA LEU A 79 9.54 3.36 10.58
C LEU A 79 10.54 3.14 11.73
N THR A 80 10.94 4.22 12.41
CA THR A 80 11.93 4.15 13.51
C THR A 80 11.37 3.44 14.75
N LYS A 81 10.05 3.47 14.96
CA LYS A 81 9.38 2.74 16.06
C LYS A 81 9.24 1.24 15.77
N MET A 82 9.31 0.83 14.50
CA MET A 82 9.18 -0.57 14.12
C MET A 82 10.46 -1.35 14.42
N LYS A 83 10.31 -2.58 14.90
CA LYS A 83 11.43 -3.52 15.09
C LYS A 83 11.84 -4.21 13.79
N GLN A 84 10.86 -4.52 12.94
CA GLN A 84 11.05 -5.20 11.65
C GLN A 84 9.84 -4.91 10.75
N ILE A 85 10.01 -5.12 9.43
CA ILE A 85 8.89 -5.09 8.48
C ILE A 85 7.95 -6.29 8.76
N PRO A 86 6.62 -6.10 8.75
CA PRO A 86 5.67 -7.21 8.92
C PRO A 86 5.78 -8.27 7.82
N GLU A 87 5.29 -9.49 8.08
CA GLU A 87 5.41 -10.64 7.16
C GLU A 87 4.79 -10.41 5.77
N ASN A 88 3.74 -9.59 5.67
CA ASN A 88 3.10 -9.23 4.41
C ASN A 88 3.57 -7.87 3.87
N GLY A 89 4.57 -7.25 4.51
CA GLY A 89 4.94 -5.88 4.25
C GLY A 89 4.00 -4.88 4.92
N VAL A 90 4.19 -3.60 4.60
CA VAL A 90 3.38 -2.49 5.12
C VAL A 90 3.27 -1.38 4.07
N ALA A 91 2.11 -0.72 4.04
CA ALA A 91 1.83 0.42 3.19
C ALA A 91 1.52 1.67 4.04
N PHE A 92 2.06 2.82 3.66
CA PHE A 92 1.78 4.12 4.27
C PHE A 92 1.04 5.02 3.27
N PHE A 93 -0.05 5.63 3.71
CA PHE A 93 -0.84 6.62 2.96
C PHE A 93 -0.96 7.88 3.79
N PHE A 94 0.01 8.78 3.62
CA PHE A 94 0.15 9.98 4.43
C PHE A 94 -0.07 11.20 3.55
N GLY A 95 -0.88 12.16 4.00
CA GLY A 95 -1.05 13.38 3.24
C GLY A 95 -1.96 14.40 3.87
N ILE A 96 -2.13 15.50 3.16
CA ILE A 96 -2.99 16.62 3.57
C ILE A 96 -4.04 16.78 2.48
N GLN A 97 -5.30 16.61 2.87
CA GLN A 97 -6.46 16.89 2.03
C GLN A 97 -6.95 18.31 2.32
N GLU A 98 -7.07 19.12 1.27
CA GLU A 98 -7.66 20.46 1.37
C GLU A 98 -9.14 20.39 0.95
N GLU A 99 -10.04 20.69 1.89
CA GLU A 99 -11.49 20.68 1.67
C GLU A 99 -12.13 21.90 2.36
N GLY A 100 -12.85 22.72 1.58
CA GLY A 100 -13.60 23.87 2.12
C GLY A 100 -12.75 24.93 2.84
N GLY A 101 -11.47 25.08 2.48
CA GLY A 101 -10.53 26.00 3.15
C GLY A 101 -9.94 25.44 4.45
N SER A 102 -10.21 24.18 4.78
CA SER A 102 -9.61 23.46 5.90
C SER A 102 -8.65 22.38 5.42
N ASN A 103 -7.59 22.13 6.20
CA ASN A 103 -6.60 21.10 5.92
C ASN A 103 -6.81 19.91 6.86
N LYS A 104 -7.14 18.75 6.28
CA LYS A 104 -7.27 17.50 7.01
C LYS A 104 -6.02 16.65 6.81
N THR A 105 -5.36 16.29 7.91
CA THR A 105 -4.21 15.37 7.86
C THR A 105 -4.70 13.93 7.84
N ILE A 106 -4.16 13.13 6.91
CA ILE A 106 -4.45 11.71 6.73
C ILE A 106 -3.18 10.91 7.06
N ARG A 107 -3.31 9.89 7.91
CA ARG A 107 -2.22 8.99 8.29
C ARG A 107 -2.75 7.57 8.42
N GLU A 108 -2.73 6.83 7.33
CA GLU A 108 -3.15 5.44 7.31
C GLU A 108 -1.94 4.53 7.12
N ILE A 109 -1.84 3.50 7.97
CA ILE A 109 -0.82 2.44 7.89
C ILE A 109 -1.56 1.12 7.71
N VAL A 110 -1.26 0.41 6.64
CA VAL A 110 -1.98 -0.81 6.26
C VAL A 110 -1.01 -1.98 6.18
N VAL A 111 -1.26 -3.04 6.94
CA VAL A 111 -0.62 -4.35 6.77
C VAL A 111 -1.58 -5.24 5.98
N PRO A 112 -1.28 -5.56 4.72
CA PRO A 112 -2.22 -6.29 3.87
C PRO A 112 -2.36 -7.77 4.26
N PRO A 113 -3.42 -8.46 3.79
CA PRO A 113 -3.63 -9.89 4.03
C PRO A 113 -2.70 -10.80 3.22
N THR A 114 -2.07 -10.27 2.17
CA THR A 114 -1.07 -10.96 1.34
C THR A 114 0.17 -10.09 1.16
N PRO A 115 1.35 -10.67 0.91
CA PRO A 115 2.58 -9.90 0.73
C PRO A 115 2.49 -8.86 -0.38
N ILE A 116 2.96 -7.65 -0.08
CA ILE A 116 3.25 -6.60 -1.08
C ILE A 116 4.32 -7.11 -2.05
N SER A 117 4.06 -6.94 -3.33
CA SER A 117 4.90 -7.46 -4.41
C SER A 117 6.20 -6.68 -4.59
N GLN A 118 6.16 -5.36 -4.46
CA GLN A 118 7.28 -4.48 -4.78
C GLN A 118 7.34 -3.25 -3.88
N PHE A 119 8.54 -2.67 -3.81
CA PHE A 119 8.74 -1.38 -3.17
C PHE A 119 8.27 -0.27 -4.10
N LEU A 120 7.45 0.65 -3.59
CA LEU A 120 6.93 1.78 -4.36
C LEU A 120 6.90 3.03 -3.48
N TYR A 121 7.44 4.13 -3.98
CA TYR A 121 7.33 5.45 -3.36
C TYR A 121 6.80 6.43 -4.40
N ILE A 122 5.67 7.08 -4.11
CA ILE A 122 5.06 8.09 -4.98
C ILE A 122 4.51 9.23 -4.13
N CYS A 123 4.81 10.46 -4.54
CA CYS A 123 4.10 11.65 -4.07
C CYS A 123 3.23 12.22 -5.22
N GLY A 124 1.95 12.47 -4.95
CA GLY A 124 0.99 12.87 -5.96
C GLY A 124 -0.23 13.60 -5.41
N ARG A 125 -1.23 13.77 -6.28
CA ARG A 125 -2.54 14.40 -5.96
C ARG A 125 -3.59 13.42 -5.47
N GLU A 126 -3.26 12.13 -5.48
CA GLU A 126 -4.09 11.03 -4.98
C GLU A 126 -3.18 9.93 -4.41
N PHE A 127 -3.77 9.05 -3.61
CA PHE A 127 -3.08 7.84 -3.16
C PHE A 127 -3.06 6.78 -4.26
N VAL A 128 -1.93 6.09 -4.39
CA VAL A 128 -1.77 4.97 -5.33
C VAL A 128 -2.21 3.70 -4.62
N THR A 129 -3.38 3.15 -4.97
CA THR A 129 -3.98 2.01 -4.24
C THR A 129 -3.94 0.69 -4.99
N ASP A 130 -3.39 0.65 -6.20
CA ASP A 130 -3.48 -0.48 -7.13
C ASP A 130 -3.05 -1.81 -6.49
N GLU A 131 -1.93 -1.79 -5.78
CA GLU A 131 -1.39 -2.98 -5.10
C GLU A 131 -2.38 -3.56 -4.07
N LEU A 132 -3.09 -2.72 -3.32
CA LEU A 132 -4.10 -3.18 -2.36
C LEU A 132 -5.41 -3.57 -3.05
N GLU A 133 -5.79 -2.85 -4.09
CA GLU A 133 -7.01 -3.11 -4.84
C GLU A 133 -6.98 -4.49 -5.49
N GLU A 134 -5.86 -4.89 -6.09
CA GLU A 134 -5.67 -6.24 -6.62
C GLU A 134 -5.83 -7.32 -5.55
N MET A 135 -5.39 -7.07 -4.31
CA MET A 135 -5.57 -8.02 -3.20
C MET A 135 -7.03 -8.17 -2.75
N THR A 136 -7.90 -7.22 -3.10
CA THR A 136 -9.34 -7.34 -2.82
C THR A 136 -10.03 -8.28 -3.80
N LYS A 137 -9.48 -8.45 -5.00
CA LYS A 137 -10.07 -9.29 -6.04
C LYS A 137 -9.91 -10.78 -5.70
N PRO A 138 -10.93 -11.61 -6.02
CA PRO A 138 -10.79 -13.05 -5.87
C PRO A 138 -9.74 -13.57 -6.85
N LYS A 139 -8.72 -14.27 -6.35
CA LYS A 139 -7.76 -14.97 -7.21
C LYS A 139 -8.48 -16.10 -7.93
N SER A 140 -8.58 -16.04 -9.25
CA SER A 140 -9.11 -17.14 -10.05
C SER A 140 -8.12 -18.32 -10.03
N LEU A 141 -8.57 -19.45 -9.48
CA LEU A 141 -7.91 -20.73 -9.64
C LEU A 141 -8.61 -21.46 -10.78
N VAL A 142 -7.92 -21.64 -11.90
CA VAL A 142 -8.41 -22.49 -12.99
C VAL A 142 -7.88 -23.88 -12.74
N VAL A 143 -8.76 -24.85 -12.56
CA VAL A 143 -8.39 -26.27 -12.44
C VAL A 143 -8.62 -26.91 -13.81
N ILE A 144 -7.54 -27.43 -14.40
CA ILE A 144 -7.60 -28.23 -15.62
C ILE A 144 -7.64 -29.69 -15.18
N VAL A 145 -8.71 -30.36 -15.54
CA VAL A 145 -8.87 -31.80 -15.33
C VAL A 145 -8.80 -32.48 -16.68
N LEU A 146 -7.79 -33.31 -16.89
CA LEU A 146 -7.64 -34.14 -18.08
C LEU A 146 -8.01 -35.58 -17.72
N ILE A 147 -8.91 -36.18 -18.51
CA ILE A 147 -9.33 -37.58 -18.35
C ILE A 147 -9.06 -38.29 -19.67
N GLU A 148 -8.16 -39.28 -19.65
CA GLU A 148 -7.86 -40.10 -20.82
C GLU A 148 -7.57 -41.55 -20.40
N GLY A 149 -8.25 -42.52 -21.02
CA GLY A 149 -7.98 -43.95 -20.82
C GLY A 149 -8.07 -44.43 -19.36
N GLY A 150 -8.96 -43.85 -18.55
CA GLY A 150 -9.10 -44.16 -17.11
C GLY A 150 -8.07 -43.49 -16.20
N LYS A 151 -7.18 -42.66 -16.74
CA LYS A 151 -6.25 -41.82 -15.97
C LYS A 151 -6.83 -40.42 -15.80
N LEU A 152 -6.61 -39.86 -14.61
CA LEU A 152 -7.00 -38.50 -14.23
C LEU A 152 -5.73 -37.68 -13.95
N VAL A 153 -5.57 -36.56 -14.64
CA VAL A 153 -4.52 -35.58 -14.35
C VAL A 153 -5.19 -34.27 -13.93
N VAL A 154 -4.78 -33.75 -12.77
CA VAL A 154 -5.27 -32.48 -12.24
C VAL A 154 -4.12 -31.48 -12.26
N GLY A 155 -4.25 -30.47 -13.11
CA GLY A 155 -3.39 -29.28 -13.11
C GLY A 155 -4.16 -28.09 -12.54
N TYR A 156 -3.48 -27.18 -11.85
CA TYR A 156 -4.06 -25.91 -11.44
C TYR A 156 -3.23 -24.76 -12.01
N LEU A 157 -3.92 -23.83 -12.66
CA LEU A 157 -3.41 -22.53 -13.08
C LEU A 157 -3.87 -21.51 -12.04
N ARG A 158 -2.91 -20.92 -11.35
CA ARG A 158 -3.14 -19.80 -10.47
C ARG A 158 -2.76 -18.53 -11.22
N GLY A 159 -3.71 -17.62 -11.40
CA GLY A 159 -3.40 -16.30 -11.96
C GLY A 159 -2.27 -15.64 -11.16
N LYS A 160 -1.19 -15.23 -11.85
CA LYS A 160 -0.37 -14.12 -11.39
C LYS A 160 -1.13 -12.89 -11.86
N HIS A 161 -1.50 -12.01 -10.94
CA HIS A 161 -2.31 -10.81 -11.15
C HIS A 161 -3.82 -11.13 -11.10
#